data_AF-A0A6J6GYB3-F1
#
_entry.id   AF-A0A6J6GYB3-F1
#
_cell.length_a   1.000
_cell.length_b   1.000
_cell.length_c   1.000
_cell.angle_alpha   90.00
_cell.angle_beta   90.00
_cell.angle_gamma   90.00
#
_symmetry.space_group_name_H-M   'P 1'
#
loop_
_entity.id
_entity.type
_entity.pdbx_description
1 polymer ?
#
loop_
_entity_poly.entity_id
_entity_poly.type
_entity_poly.pdbx_seq_one_letter_code
_entity_poly.pdbx_strand_id
1 'polypeptide(L)'
;MRAMVTMFASGDPSLATDFVDESYLDHQGLGEGPLRGVHGFAFVVRTNFASYRDLDVRIEDLFASGDRVVARITWQGHRINGEYVVRRTIDILRIENGRAVEHWGAAS
;
A
#
# COMPACT_ATOMS: atom_id res chain seq x y z
N MET A 1 5.93 -3.01 5.69
CA MET A 1 5.56 -3.72 4.45
C MET A 1 4.53 -4.84 4.65
N ARG A 2 4.79 -5.91 5.42
CA ARG A 2 3.78 -6.99 5.59
C ARG A 2 2.45 -6.51 6.20
N ALA A 3 2.51 -5.62 7.21
CA ALA A 3 1.32 -4.98 7.78
C ALA A 3 0.55 -4.15 6.74
N MET A 4 1.26 -3.38 5.91
CA MET A 4 0.67 -2.64 4.79
C MET A 4 -0.10 -3.58 3.86
N VAL A 5 0.55 -4.63 3.37
CA VAL A 5 -0.11 -5.61 2.48
C VAL A 5 -1.33 -6.26 3.14
N THR A 6 -1.27 -6.56 4.43
CA THR A 6 -2.40 -7.10 5.19
C THR A 6 -3.59 -6.14 5.17
N MET A 7 -3.38 -4.87 5.50
CA MET A 7 -4.44 -3.85 5.49
C MET A 7 -5.03 -3.65 4.10
N PHE A 8 -4.19 -3.65 3.06
CA PHE A 8 -4.64 -3.51 1.68
C PHE A 8 -5.41 -4.74 1.17
N ALA A 9 -5.04 -5.94 1.59
CA ALA A 9 -5.72 -7.18 1.24
C ALA A 9 -7.05 -7.36 1.98
N SER A 10 -7.20 -6.79 3.18
CA SER A 10 -8.44 -6.86 3.96
C SER A 10 -9.36 -5.64 3.79
N GLY A 11 -8.83 -4.52 3.31
CA GLY A 11 -9.51 -3.23 3.33
C GLY A 11 -9.67 -2.62 4.72
N ASP A 12 -9.03 -3.21 5.74
CA ASP A 12 -9.11 -2.78 7.13
C ASP A 12 -7.82 -2.04 7.55
N PRO A 13 -7.88 -0.71 7.73
CA PRO A 13 -6.74 0.09 8.17
C PRO A 13 -6.60 0.13 9.70
N SER A 14 -7.15 -0.82 10.46
CA SER A 14 -7.09 -0.83 11.94
C SER A 14 -5.67 -0.76 12.51
N LEU A 15 -4.67 -1.25 11.78
CA LEU A 15 -3.25 -1.18 12.17
C LEU A 15 -2.55 0.13 11.74
N ALA A 16 -3.24 1.05 11.08
CA ALA A 16 -2.61 2.21 10.45
C ALA A 16 -1.96 3.16 11.47
N THR A 17 -2.55 3.35 12.65
CA THR A 17 -1.99 4.24 13.69
C THR A 17 -0.67 3.74 14.28
N ASP A 18 -0.49 2.42 14.30
CA ASP A 18 0.74 1.79 14.79
C ASP A 18 1.81 1.68 13.69
N PHE A 19 1.36 1.67 12.43
CA PHE A 19 2.22 1.48 11.26
C PHE A 19 2.69 2.79 10.60
N VAL A 20 1.87 3.82 10.61
CA VAL A 20 2.07 5.06 9.84
C VAL A 20 2.37 6.23 10.78
N ASP A 21 3.38 7.02 10.43
CA ASP A 21 3.72 8.25 11.14
C ASP A 21 2.76 9.40 10.79
N GLU A 22 2.61 10.38 11.68
CA GLU A 22 1.76 11.56 11.41
C GLU A 22 2.24 12.38 10.20
N SER A 23 3.55 12.40 9.97
CA SER A 23 4.19 13.11 8.85
C SER A 23 4.18 12.33 7.53
N TYR A 24 3.59 11.13 7.52
CA TYR A 24 3.62 10.22 6.38
C TYR A 24 3.25 10.90 5.06
N LEU A 25 4.04 10.64 4.02
CA LEU A 25 3.83 11.14 2.67
C LEU A 25 3.76 9.98 1.67
N ASP A 26 2.62 9.82 1.02
CA ASP A 26 2.42 8.88 -0.07
C ASP A 26 2.50 9.60 -1.41
N HIS A 27 3.57 9.36 -2.17
CA HIS A 27 3.79 9.98 -3.48
C HIS A 27 2.97 9.35 -4.60
N GLN A 28 2.51 8.11 -4.43
CA GLN A 28 1.69 7.44 -5.44
C GLN A 28 0.24 7.93 -5.36
N GLY A 29 -0.30 7.98 -4.14
CA GLY A 29 -1.68 8.35 -3.89
C GLY A 29 -2.67 7.56 -4.75
N LEU A 30 -3.71 8.24 -5.23
CA LEU A 30 -4.75 7.70 -6.13
C LEU A 30 -4.82 8.46 -7.47
N GLY A 31 -3.74 9.14 -7.87
CA GLY A 31 -3.64 9.88 -9.13
C GLY A 31 -3.84 11.40 -9.03
N GLU A 32 -4.43 11.92 -7.95
CA GLU A 32 -4.62 13.38 -7.73
C GLU A 32 -3.50 14.05 -6.92
N GLY A 33 -2.31 13.44 -6.91
CA GLY A 33 -1.16 13.91 -6.13
C GLY A 33 -1.00 13.18 -4.79
N PRO A 34 -0.08 13.66 -3.94
CA PRO A 34 0.34 12.91 -2.77
C PRO A 34 -0.66 12.99 -1.62
N LEU A 35 -0.82 11.88 -0.90
CA LEU A 35 -1.66 11.77 0.30
C LEU A 35 -0.80 11.81 1.56
N ARG A 36 -1.40 12.23 2.68
CA ARG A 36 -0.66 12.53 3.93
C ARG A 36 -1.25 11.87 5.17
N GLY A 37 -0.35 11.49 6.07
CA GLY A 37 -0.65 10.97 7.40
C GLY A 37 -1.48 9.68 7.40
N VAL A 38 -1.86 9.27 8.61
CA VAL A 38 -2.64 8.05 8.87
C VAL A 38 -3.99 8.07 8.14
N HIS A 39 -4.67 9.22 8.10
CA HIS A 39 -5.97 9.35 7.43
C HIS A 39 -5.86 9.19 5.91
N GLY A 40 -4.84 9.79 5.28
CA GLY A 40 -4.58 9.61 3.86
C GLY A 40 -4.29 8.16 3.52
N PHE A 41 -3.41 7.50 4.29
CA PHE A 41 -3.12 6.09 4.13
C PHE A 41 -4.37 5.21 4.27
N ALA A 42 -5.18 5.41 5.31
CA ALA A 42 -6.41 4.66 5.54
C ALA A 42 -7.44 4.85 4.42
N PHE A 43 -7.50 6.05 3.83
CA PHE A 43 -8.33 6.34 2.66
C PHE A 43 -7.88 5.54 1.42
N VAL A 44 -6.57 5.45 1.16
CA VAL A 44 -6.04 4.63 0.05
C VAL A 44 -6.35 3.15 0.25
N VAL A 45 -6.14 2.62 1.46
CA VAL A 45 -6.43 1.22 1.80
C VAL A 45 -7.89 0.87 1.45
N ARG A 46 -8.84 1.67 1.96
CA ARG A 46 -10.27 1.44 1.74
C ARG A 46 -10.64 1.60 0.27
N THR A 47 -10.14 2.63 -0.40
CA THR A 47 -10.46 2.93 -1.80
C THR A 47 -9.90 1.88 -2.75
N ASN A 48 -8.65 1.45 -2.54
CA ASN A 48 -8.07 0.37 -3.32
C ASN A 48 -8.87 -0.92 -3.12
N PHE A 49 -9.13 -1.34 -1.88
CA PHE A 49 -9.87 -2.58 -1.61
C PHE A 49 -11.27 -2.56 -2.24
N ALA A 50 -12.01 -1.45 -2.09
CA ALA A 50 -13.35 -1.29 -2.66
C ALA A 50 -13.39 -1.29 -4.20
N SER A 51 -12.24 -1.14 -4.86
CA SER A 51 -12.14 -1.19 -6.32
C SER A 51 -12.09 -2.62 -6.89
N TYR A 52 -12.06 -3.62 -6.01
CA TYR A 52 -11.98 -5.03 -6.38
C TYR A 52 -13.03 -5.88 -5.66
N ARG A 53 -13.31 -7.05 -6.23
CA ARG A 53 -13.89 -8.24 -5.60
C ARG A 53 -12.79 -9.31 -5.58
N ASP A 54 -12.73 -10.09 -4.50
CA ASP A 54 -11.78 -11.19 -4.32
C ASP A 54 -10.31 -10.75 -4.51
N LEU A 55 -9.94 -9.61 -3.90
CA LEU A 55 -8.58 -9.09 -3.98
C LEU A 55 -7.60 -9.96 -3.20
N ASP A 56 -6.57 -10.44 -3.89
CA ASP A 56 -5.41 -11.10 -3.33
C ASP A 56 -4.16 -10.24 -3.58
N VAL A 57 -3.37 -10.04 -2.53
CA VAL A 57 -2.17 -9.20 -2.55
C VAL A 57 -1.00 -9.99 -2.00
N ARG A 58 0.03 -10.18 -2.81
CA ARG A 58 1.18 -11.02 -2.50
C ARG A 58 2.49 -10.26 -2.63
N ILE A 59 3.34 -10.39 -1.63
CA ILE A 59 4.73 -9.94 -1.70
C ILE A 59 5.53 -11.04 -2.40
N GLU A 60 6.07 -10.71 -3.57
CA GLU A 60 6.93 -11.61 -4.35
C GLU A 60 8.36 -11.55 -3.83
N ASP A 61 8.87 -10.33 -3.66
CA ASP A 61 10.22 -10.06 -3.16
C ASP A 61 10.18 -8.99 -2.08
N LEU A 62 11.07 -9.06 -1.11
CA LEU A 62 11.18 -8.10 -0.01
C LEU A 62 12.64 -7.86 0.34
N PHE A 63 13.07 -6.60 0.21
CA PHE A 63 14.42 -6.16 0.53
C PHE A 63 14.37 -5.04 1.56
N ALA A 64 15.30 -5.04 2.49
CA ALA A 64 15.47 -3.95 3.45
C ALA A 64 16.93 -3.48 3.41
N SER A 65 17.13 -2.17 3.39
CA SER A 65 18.46 -1.55 3.44
C SER A 65 18.36 -0.18 4.08
N GLY A 66 19.12 0.05 5.15
CA GLY A 66 19.04 1.27 5.94
C GLY A 66 17.63 1.54 6.45
N ASP A 67 17.11 2.73 6.11
CA ASP A 67 15.78 3.22 6.46
C ASP A 67 14.69 2.82 5.45
N ARG A 68 15.00 1.99 4.44
CA ARG A 68 14.08 1.66 3.36
C ARG A 68 13.74 0.18 3.29
N VAL A 69 12.48 -0.08 2.95
CA VAL A 69 11.96 -1.41 2.62
C VAL A 69 11.35 -1.36 1.22
N VAL A 70 11.84 -2.22 0.33
CA VAL A 70 11.37 -2.33 -1.06
C VAL A 70 10.69 -3.68 -1.23
N ALA A 71 9.53 -3.71 -1.88
CA ALA A 71 8.84 -4.94 -2.23
C ALA A 71 8.37 -4.95 -3.68
N ARG A 72 8.45 -6.11 -4.31
CA ARG A 72 7.66 -6.42 -5.50
C ARG A 72 6.35 -7.03 -5.04
N ILE A 73 5.23 -6.50 -5.51
CA ILE A 73 3.89 -6.91 -5.07
C ILE A 73 3.04 -7.27 -6.27
N THR A 74 2.41 -8.45 -6.24
CA THR A 74 1.35 -8.84 -7.18
C THR A 74 0.00 -8.59 -6.53
N TRP A 75 -0.88 -7.91 -7.26
CA TRP A 75 -2.26 -7.62 -6.91
C TRP A 75 -3.15 -8.28 -7.95
N GLN A 76 -4.06 -9.15 -7.53
CA GLN A 76 -4.96 -9.84 -8.45
C GLN A 76 -6.36 -9.93 -7.89
N GLY A 77 -7.36 -9.83 -8.77
CA GLY A 77 -8.77 -9.88 -8.37
C GLY A 77 -9.66 -9.41 -9.51
N HIS A 78 -10.96 -9.32 -9.24
CA HIS A 78 -11.92 -8.80 -10.21
C HIS A 78 -12.20 -7.34 -9.93
N ARG A 79 -12.20 -6.49 -10.94
CA ARG A 79 -12.76 -5.14 -10.83
C ARG A 79 -14.26 -5.20 -10.57
N ILE A 80 -14.83 -4.08 -10.11
CA ILE A 80 -16.28 -3.99 -9.87
C ILE A 80 -17.09 -4.21 -11.16
N ASN A 81 -16.56 -3.84 -12.32
CA ASN A 81 -17.16 -4.12 -13.63
C ASN A 81 -17.09 -5.61 -14.06
N GLY A 82 -16.42 -6.48 -13.28
CA GLY A 82 -16.26 -7.91 -13.56
C GLY A 82 -14.97 -8.30 -14.28
N GLU A 83 -14.14 -7.34 -14.69
CA GLU A 83 -12.86 -7.61 -15.35
C GLU A 83 -11.85 -8.25 -14.38
N TYR A 84 -11.30 -9.42 -14.73
CA TYR A 84 -10.18 -10.00 -13.99
C TYR A 84 -8.88 -9.26 -14.35
N VAL A 85 -8.15 -8.80 -13.33
CA VAL A 85 -6.93 -8.02 -13.50
C VAL A 85 -5.80 -8.56 -12.64
N VAL A 86 -4.58 -8.45 -13.18
CA VAL A 86 -3.33 -8.68 -12.44
C VAL A 86 -2.44 -7.46 -12.61
N ARG A 87 -2.15 -6.78 -11.50
CA ARG A 87 -1.26 -5.62 -11.44
C ARG A 87 -0.01 -5.99 -10.66
N ARG A 88 1.15 -5.54 -11.12
CA ARG A 88 2.43 -5.70 -10.42
C ARG A 88 3.00 -4.34 -10.10
N THR A 89 3.49 -4.18 -8.88
CA THR A 89 4.09 -2.93 -8.42
C THR A 89 5.44 -3.18 -7.75
N ILE A 90 6.28 -2.15 -7.78
CA ILE A 90 7.42 -2.01 -6.87
C ILE A 90 7.06 -0.90 -5.90
N ASP A 91 7.01 -1.25 -4.61
CA ASP A 91 6.65 -0.34 -3.54
C ASP A 91 7.88 -0.11 -2.65
N ILE A 92 8.17 1.14 -2.33
CA ILE A 92 9.26 1.56 -1.46
C ILE A 92 8.64 2.29 -0.27
N LEU A 93 8.98 1.85 0.93
CA LEU A 93 8.68 2.54 2.17
C LEU A 93 9.95 3.08 2.80
N ARG A 94 9.93 4.32 3.24
CA ARG A 94 10.91 4.86 4.20
C ARG A 94 10.34 4.75 5.60
N ILE A 95 11.16 4.25 6.53
CA ILE A 95 10.79 3.92 7.89
C ILE A 95 11.65 4.75 8.86
N GLU A 96 11.00 5.42 9.81
CA GLU A 96 11.65 6.08 10.95
C GLU A 96 10.94 5.68 12.24
N ASN A 97 11.71 5.43 13.31
CA ASN A 97 11.16 5.06 14.62
C ASN A 97 10.15 3.90 14.57
N GLY A 98 10.36 2.95 13.65
CA GLY A 98 9.50 1.79 13.44
C GLY A 98 8.21 2.05 12.64
N ARG A 99 7.96 3.28 12.19
CA ARG A 99 6.76 3.66 11.42
C ARG A 99 7.12 4.09 10.00
N ALA A 100 6.19 3.89 9.07
CA ALA A 100 6.29 4.40 7.72
C ALA A 100 6.10 5.92 7.72
N VAL A 101 7.08 6.64 7.18
CA VAL A 101 7.08 8.10 7.01
C VAL A 101 6.98 8.51 5.54
N GLU A 102 7.23 7.61 4.60
CA GLU A 102 7.16 7.93 3.18
C GLU A 102 6.92 6.69 2.33
N HIS A 103 6.19 6.84 1.23
CA HIS A 103 5.88 5.77 0.29
C HIS A 103 5.99 6.23 -1.16
N TRP A 104 6.60 5.37 -1.98
CA TRP A 104 6.58 5.46 -3.44
C TRP A 104 6.12 4.12 -3.99
N GLY A 105 5.33 4.17 -5.06
CA GLY A 105 4.97 2.98 -5.81
C GLY A 105 5.01 3.25 -7.31
N ALA A 106 5.34 2.22 -8.08
CA ALA A 106 5.34 2.26 -9.53
C ALA A 106 4.86 0.93 -10.09
N ALA A 107 4.19 0.96 -11.25
CA ALA A 107 3.93 -0.24 -12.01
C ALA A 107 5.26 -0.87 -12.47
N SER A 108 5.35 -2.21 -12.43
CA SER A 108 6.53 -2.97 -12.85
C SER A 108 6.29 -3.76 -14.13
#